data_AF-A0A8T6AAS9-F1
#
_entry.id   AF-A0A8T6AAS9-F1
#
_cell.length_a   1.000
_cell.length_b   1.000
_cell.length_c   1.000
_cell.angle_alpha   90.00
_cell.angle_beta   90.00
_cell.angle_gamma   90.00
#
_symmetry.space_group_name_H-M   'P 1'
#
loop_
_entity.id
_entity.type
_entity.pdbx_description
1 polymer ?
#
loop_
_entity_poly.entity_id
_entity_poly.type
_entity_poly.pdbx_seq_one_letter_code
_entity_poly.pdbx_strand_id
1 'polypeptide(L)'
;YMQGCRRVGCMPCIHARKSELAEIFQRWPEEIRRVAEWERLVAECSRHGNSTFFPSTHDPRRAEKRIEVITVDAYGIETYRDWALTTRGGMQFDLLAGMNDKAVCSSVYAGVCE
;
A
#
# COMPACT_ATOMS: atom_id res chain seq x y z
N TYR A 1 9.87 -4.02 15.18
CA TYR A 1 8.49 -4.12 14.68
C TYR A 1 8.24 -5.55 14.23
N MET A 2 7.20 -6.20 14.77
CA MET A 2 6.99 -7.65 14.60
C MET A 2 6.21 -8.04 13.33
N GLN A 3 5.66 -7.09 12.58
CA GLN A 3 4.74 -7.37 11.47
C GLN A 3 5.09 -6.62 10.17
N GLY A 4 6.38 -6.50 9.85
CA GLY A 4 6.85 -5.92 8.58
C GLY A 4 6.77 -4.39 8.43
N CYS A 5 5.92 -3.71 9.20
CA CYS A 5 5.87 -2.24 9.26
C CYS A 5 7.07 -1.67 10.03
N ARG A 6 7.76 -0.64 9.54
CA ARG A 6 8.96 -0.05 10.18
C ARG A 6 8.67 1.21 10.99
N ARG A 7 7.45 1.75 10.93
CA ARG A 7 7.02 2.99 11.60
C ARG A 7 5.73 2.77 12.40
N VAL A 8 5.67 3.33 13.61
CA VAL A 8 4.44 3.49 14.40
C VAL A 8 3.84 4.84 14.02
N GLY A 9 2.57 4.85 13.65
CA GLY A 9 1.86 6.06 13.24
C GLY A 9 0.50 5.74 12.65
N CYS A 10 0.02 6.62 11.76
CA CYS A 10 -1.18 6.38 10.98
C CYS A 10 -1.01 5.15 10.05
N MET A 11 -2.11 4.43 9.85
CA MET A 11 -2.18 3.19 9.06
C MET A 11 -3.20 3.36 7.93
N PRO A 12 -2.81 3.33 6.64
CA PRO A 12 -1.45 3.53 6.13
C PRO A 12 -0.91 4.94 6.43
N CYS A 13 0.42 5.08 6.36
CA CYS A 13 1.10 6.38 6.42
C CYS A 13 1.37 6.89 5.00
N ILE A 14 1.26 8.20 4.74
CA ILE A 14 1.62 8.80 3.43
C ILE A 14 3.08 8.52 3.03
N HIS A 15 3.95 8.26 4.00
CA HIS A 15 5.34 7.91 3.76
C HIS A 15 5.59 6.40 3.68
N ALA A 16 4.55 5.56 3.73
CA ALA A 16 4.67 4.10 3.71
C ALA A 16 5.58 3.64 2.56
N ARG A 17 6.50 2.72 2.86
CA ARG A 17 7.32 2.10 1.83
C ARG A 17 6.48 1.06 1.09
N LYS A 18 6.87 0.77 -0.13
CA LYS A 18 6.31 -0.30 -0.96
C LYS A 18 6.09 -1.62 -0.20
N SER A 19 7.10 -2.07 0.57
CA SER A 19 7.00 -3.30 1.36
C SER A 19 5.98 -3.22 2.49
N GLU A 20 5.87 -2.06 3.15
CA GLU A 20 4.85 -1.85 4.20
C GLU A 20 3.45 -1.83 3.58
N LEU A 21 3.31 -1.18 2.42
CA LEU A 21 2.06 -1.14 1.69
C LEU A 21 1.61 -2.55 1.24
N ALA A 22 2.55 -3.41 0.83
CA ALA A 22 2.27 -4.81 0.52
C ALA A 22 1.70 -5.57 1.71
N GLU A 23 2.28 -5.40 2.92
CA GLU A 23 1.72 -5.98 4.15
C GLU A 23 0.33 -5.44 4.46
N ILE A 24 0.10 -4.14 4.26
CA ILE A 24 -1.21 -3.50 4.50
C ILE A 24 -2.28 -4.06 3.56
N PHE A 25 -1.98 -4.22 2.27
CA PHE A 25 -2.90 -4.85 1.33
C PHE A 25 -3.22 -6.31 1.67
N GLN A 26 -2.30 -7.04 2.29
CA GLN A 26 -2.48 -8.46 2.61
C GLN A 26 -3.16 -8.69 3.97
N ARG A 27 -2.77 -7.94 4.99
CA ARG A 27 -3.18 -8.17 6.39
C ARG A 27 -4.29 -7.24 6.86
N TRP A 28 -4.39 -6.02 6.33
CA TRP A 28 -5.32 -4.99 6.76
C TRP A 28 -6.10 -4.36 5.60
N PRO A 29 -6.84 -5.16 4.81
CA PRO A 29 -7.63 -4.65 3.68
C PRO A 29 -8.73 -3.67 4.10
N GLU A 30 -9.18 -3.71 5.35
CA GLU A 30 -10.12 -2.74 5.92
C GLU A 30 -9.52 -1.33 6.02
N GLU A 31 -8.22 -1.21 6.31
CA GLU A 31 -7.56 0.09 6.38
C GLU A 31 -7.42 0.72 5.00
N ILE A 32 -7.18 -0.10 3.96
CA ILE A 32 -7.21 0.34 2.56
C ILE A 32 -8.62 0.81 2.19
N ARG A 33 -9.65 0.02 2.48
CA ARG A 33 -11.05 0.38 2.20
C ARG A 33 -11.45 1.69 2.89
N ARG A 34 -11.05 1.87 4.15
CA ARG A 34 -11.27 3.11 4.89
C ARG A 34 -10.67 4.30 4.13
N VAL A 35 -9.41 4.21 3.72
CA VAL A 35 -8.76 5.31 2.97
C VAL A 35 -9.44 5.54 1.62
N ALA A 36 -9.79 4.48 0.89
CA ALA A 36 -10.48 4.58 -0.39
C ALA A 36 -11.85 5.28 -0.27
N GLU A 37 -12.58 5.01 0.82
CA GLU A 37 -13.82 5.72 1.13
C GLU A 37 -13.58 7.21 1.39
N TRP A 38 -12.55 7.54 2.17
CA TRP A 38 -12.17 8.94 2.40
C TRP A 38 -11.74 9.66 1.13
N GLU A 39 -10.99 9.01 0.24
CA GLU A 39 -10.63 9.57 -1.08
C GLU A 39 -11.88 9.95 -1.88
N ARG A 40 -12.92 9.10 -1.89
CA ARG A 40 -14.18 9.38 -2.58
C ARG A 40 -14.94 10.54 -1.95
N LEU A 41 -15.17 10.49 -0.64
CA LEU A 41 -15.93 11.53 0.08
C LEU A 41 -15.28 12.92 -0.07
N VAL A 42 -13.94 12.99 0.03
CA VAL A 42 -13.23 14.26 -0.13
C VAL A 42 -13.21 14.72 -1.58
N ALA A 43 -13.12 13.79 -2.55
CA ALA A 43 -13.20 14.13 -3.97
C ALA A 43 -14.55 14.77 -4.35
N GLU A 44 -15.66 14.29 -3.78
CA GLU A 44 -17.00 14.88 -3.99
C GLU A 44 -17.09 16.35 -3.58
N CYS A 45 -16.32 16.75 -2.56
CA CYS A 45 -16.27 18.13 -2.06
C CYS A 45 -15.10 18.95 -2.65
N SER A 46 -14.23 18.35 -3.45
CA SER A 46 -13.03 18.97 -3.99
C SER A 46 -13.33 19.77 -5.26
N ARG A 47 -12.71 20.94 -5.41
CA ARG A 47 -12.86 21.80 -6.61
C ARG A 47 -12.50 21.09 -7.91
N HIS A 48 -11.57 20.14 -7.85
CA HIS A 48 -11.09 19.38 -9.01
C HIS A 48 -11.71 17.98 -9.10
N GLY A 49 -12.63 17.62 -8.20
CA GLY A 49 -13.23 16.29 -8.18
C GLY A 49 -12.23 15.16 -7.89
N ASN A 50 -11.09 15.47 -7.26
CA ASN A 50 -10.07 14.49 -6.92
C ASN A 50 -9.54 14.66 -5.49
N SER A 51 -9.12 13.53 -4.92
CA SER A 51 -8.48 13.42 -3.62
C SER A 51 -7.77 12.07 -3.56
N THR A 52 -6.45 12.05 -3.78
CA THR A 52 -5.64 10.82 -3.71
C THR A 52 -4.75 10.86 -2.48
N PHE A 53 -4.66 9.74 -1.77
CA PHE A 53 -3.92 9.60 -0.53
C PHE A 53 -2.42 9.73 -0.75
N PHE A 54 -1.91 9.07 -1.80
CA PHE A 54 -0.54 9.23 -2.24
C PHE A 54 -0.46 10.26 -3.37
N PRO A 55 0.67 10.98 -3.48
CA PRO A 55 0.98 11.71 -4.70
C PRO A 55 0.96 10.76 -5.89
N SER A 56 0.38 11.19 -7.01
CA SER A 56 0.35 10.45 -8.29
C SER A 56 1.74 10.04 -8.80
N THR A 57 2.81 10.63 -8.27
CA THR A 57 4.22 10.30 -8.57
C THR A 57 4.81 9.21 -7.67
N HIS A 58 4.07 8.70 -6.68
CA HIS A 58 4.55 7.71 -5.72
C HIS A 58 4.80 6.35 -6.37
N ASP A 59 4.00 5.96 -7.37
CA ASP A 59 4.34 4.86 -8.29
C ASP A 59 5.14 5.45 -9.47
N PRO A 60 6.46 5.17 -9.57
CA PRO A 60 7.28 5.72 -10.64
C PRO A 60 6.83 5.32 -12.05
N ARG A 61 6.08 4.21 -12.21
CA ARG A 61 5.61 3.74 -13.52
C ARG A 61 4.41 4.49 -14.03
N ARG A 62 3.62 5.03 -13.12
CA ARG A 62 2.37 5.73 -13.40
C ARG A 62 2.46 7.20 -13.01
N ALA A 63 3.67 7.73 -12.86
CA ALA A 63 3.88 9.08 -12.38
C ALA A 63 3.25 10.13 -13.31
N GLU A 64 2.27 10.87 -12.80
CA GLU A 64 1.58 11.95 -13.51
C GLU A 64 1.59 13.23 -12.66
N LYS A 65 1.63 14.40 -13.31
CA LYS A 65 1.58 15.72 -12.65
C LYS A 65 0.40 16.57 -13.10
N ARG A 66 -0.26 16.20 -14.21
CA ARG A 66 -1.41 16.93 -14.77
C ARG A 66 -2.66 16.62 -13.96
N ILE A 67 -3.15 17.61 -13.23
CA ILE A 67 -4.29 17.43 -12.32
C ILE A 67 -5.58 17.04 -13.05
N GLU A 68 -5.72 17.38 -14.33
CA GLU A 68 -6.89 17.07 -15.14
C GLU A 68 -7.02 15.58 -15.47
N VAL A 69 -5.92 14.82 -15.36
CA VAL A 69 -5.86 13.37 -15.63
C VAL A 69 -5.92 12.56 -14.33
N ILE A 70 -5.60 13.19 -13.20
CA ILE A 70 -5.54 12.52 -11.90
C ILE A 70 -6.96 12.40 -11.33
N THR A 71 -7.50 11.19 -11.38
CA THR A 71 -8.79 10.82 -10.78
C THR A 71 -8.58 9.83 -9.63
N VAL A 72 -9.55 9.75 -8.71
CA VAL A 72 -9.52 8.77 -7.61
C VAL A 72 -9.53 7.35 -8.14
N ASP A 73 -10.27 7.06 -9.21
CA ASP A 73 -10.33 5.71 -9.78
C ASP A 73 -8.99 5.29 -10.42
N ALA A 74 -8.25 6.24 -10.99
CA ALA A 74 -6.98 5.95 -11.65
C ALA A 74 -5.78 6.02 -10.69
N TYR A 75 -5.80 6.85 -9.67
CA TYR A 75 -4.65 7.14 -8.80
C TYR A 75 -4.93 7.01 -7.30
N GLY A 76 -6.13 6.58 -6.92
CA GLY A 76 -6.48 6.30 -5.53
C GLY A 76 -5.71 5.13 -4.95
N ILE A 77 -5.84 4.92 -3.65
CA ILE A 77 -5.03 3.98 -2.89
C ILE A 77 -5.11 2.55 -3.43
N GLU A 78 -6.30 2.10 -3.85
CA GLU A 78 -6.54 0.75 -4.37
C GLU A 78 -5.65 0.43 -5.59
N THR A 79 -5.31 1.46 -6.36
CA THR A 79 -4.52 1.32 -7.60
C THR A 79 -3.04 0.99 -7.35
N TYR A 80 -2.58 1.14 -6.11
CA TYR A 80 -1.22 0.80 -5.71
C TYR A 80 -1.03 -0.68 -5.38
N ARG A 81 -2.09 -1.51 -5.37
CA ARG A 81 -2.02 -2.93 -4.99
C ARG A 81 -1.02 -3.70 -5.84
N ASP A 82 -1.17 -3.64 -7.16
CA ASP A 82 -0.33 -4.40 -8.08
C ASP A 82 1.12 -3.93 -8.01
N TRP A 83 1.32 -2.61 -7.93
CA TRP A 83 2.65 -2.07 -7.71
C TRP A 83 3.24 -2.55 -6.40
N ALA A 84 2.53 -2.46 -5.27
CA ALA A 84 3.02 -2.88 -3.96
C ALA A 84 3.48 -4.35 -3.94
N LEU A 85 2.76 -5.24 -4.65
CA LEU A 85 3.03 -6.68 -4.73
C LEU A 85 4.11 -7.07 -5.77
N THR A 86 4.71 -6.10 -6.47
CA THR A 86 5.82 -6.37 -7.39
C THR A 86 7.17 -6.25 -6.69
N THR A 87 8.18 -6.90 -7.27
CA THR A 87 9.58 -6.81 -6.83
C THR A 87 10.16 -5.39 -7.03
N ARG A 88 11.40 -5.19 -6.58
CA ARG A 88 12.11 -3.91 -6.76
C ARG A 88 12.17 -3.56 -8.25
N GLY A 89 11.68 -2.37 -8.62
CA GLY A 89 11.57 -1.93 -10.02
C GLY A 89 10.16 -2.01 -10.63
N GLY A 90 9.19 -2.64 -9.95
CA GLY A 90 7.79 -2.53 -10.34
C GLY A 90 7.35 -3.37 -11.54
N MET A 91 8.19 -4.30 -12.01
CA MET A 91 7.99 -5.02 -13.28
C MET A 91 7.44 -6.44 -13.11
N GLN A 92 7.89 -7.15 -12.08
CA GLN A 92 7.59 -8.57 -11.89
C GLN A 92 6.85 -8.74 -10.56
N PHE A 93 5.77 -9.50 -10.53
CA PHE A 93 5.12 -9.86 -9.27
C PHE A 93 6.07 -10.67 -8.40
N ASP A 94 6.10 -10.37 -7.10
CA ASP A 94 6.90 -11.14 -6.16
C ASP A 94 6.14 -12.42 -5.77
N LEU A 95 6.25 -13.43 -6.63
CA LEU A 95 5.60 -14.74 -6.43
C LEU A 95 6.16 -15.50 -5.22
N LEU A 96 7.37 -15.14 -4.75
CA LEU A 96 8.05 -15.79 -3.64
C LEU A 96 7.86 -15.07 -2.30
N ALA A 97 7.43 -13.80 -2.29
CA ALA A 97 7.18 -13.04 -1.06
C ALA A 97 6.24 -13.78 -0.08
N GLY A 98 5.14 -14.36 -0.59
CA GLY A 98 4.20 -15.12 0.25
C GLY A 98 4.73 -16.48 0.74
N MET A 99 5.80 -17.00 0.14
CA MET A 99 6.45 -18.25 0.55
C MET A 99 7.53 -18.03 1.61
N ASN A 100 8.26 -16.92 1.52
CA ASN A 100 9.40 -16.64 2.41
C ASN A 100 8.95 -16.24 3.83
N ASP A 101 7.80 -15.57 3.96
CA ASP A 101 7.23 -15.19 5.26
C ASP A 101 6.72 -16.39 6.08
N LYS A 102 6.44 -17.53 5.43
CA LYS A 102 6.08 -18.79 6.10
C LYS A 102 7.30 -19.64 6.47
N ALA A 103 8.49 -19.30 5.98
CA ALA A 103 9.73 -19.99 6.29
C ALA A 103 10.44 -19.45 7.53
N VAL A 104 9.99 -18.30 8.07
CA VAL A 104 10.45 -17.84 9.38
C VAL A 104 9.75 -18.68 10.43
N CYS A 105 10.51 -19.62 10.99
CA CYS A 105 10.05 -20.65 11.89
C CYS A 105 9.04 -20.13 12.93
N SER A 106 7.83 -20.67 12.90
CA SER A 106 6.80 -20.46 13.92
C SER A 106 7.25 -20.91 15.32
N SER A 107 8.42 -21.58 15.46
CA SER A 107 8.98 -21.98 16.75
C SER A 107 9.47 -20.81 17.61
N VAL A 108 9.76 -19.64 17.03
CA VAL A 108 10.16 -18.45 17.83
C VAL A 108 8.98 -17.88 18.61
N TYR A 109 7.75 -18.00 18.10
CA TYR A 109 6.56 -17.46 18.78
C TYR A 109 5.91 -18.48 19.74
N ALA A 110 6.17 -19.78 19.56
CA ALA A 110 5.63 -20.84 20.40
C ALA A 110 6.50 -21.20 21.61
N GLY A 111 7.69 -20.58 21.78
CA GLY A 111 8.57 -20.86 22.93
C GLY A 111 9.08 -22.30 22.98
N VAL A 112 9.24 -22.95 21.83
CA VAL A 112 9.73 -24.34 21.72
C VAL A 112 11.04 -24.37 20.94
N CYS A 113 12.03 -23.61 21.41
CA CYS A 113 13.46 -23.81 21.15
C CYS A 113 14.21 -23.16 22.33
N GLU A 114 14.75 -23.99 23.23
CA GLU A 114 15.95 -23.64 24.00
C GLU A 114 17.19 -23.90 23.14
#